data_AF-A0A3F3I3E6-F1
#
_entry.id   AF-A0A3F3I3E6-F1
#
_cell.length_a   1.000
_cell.length_b   1.000
_cell.length_c   1.000
_cell.angle_alpha   90.00
_cell.angle_beta   90.00
_cell.angle_gamma   90.00
#
_symmetry.space_group_name_H-M   'P 1'
#
loop_
_entity.id
_entity.type
_entity.pdbx_description
1 polymer ?
#
loop_
_entity_poly.entity_id
_entity_poly.type
_entity_poly.pdbx_seq_one_letter_code
_entity_poly.pdbx_strand_id
1 'polypeptide(L)'
;MSVSKKLTKKDYKFLIELEELLYERKVEMPKGSYTTSMYKKGLDKIAQKVGEEAVETVIASKNEGDSETIAEAADLLFHLMLLLAEKEIPMHKVVKLLRKRHSRGNHKHIGE
;
A
#
# COMPACT_ATOMS: atom_id res chain seq x y z
N MET A 1 24.46 2.08 -9.30
CA MET A 1 23.75 3.02 -8.41
C MET A 1 23.75 2.43 -7.01
N SER A 2 24.21 3.19 -6.00
CA SER A 2 24.43 2.63 -4.66
C SER A 2 23.10 2.41 -3.93
N VAL A 3 22.80 1.15 -3.62
CA VAL A 3 21.71 0.72 -2.71
C VAL A 3 22.10 1.08 -1.26
N SER A 4 22.40 2.35 -1.02
CA SER A 4 23.18 2.77 0.15
C SER A 4 22.35 2.97 1.42
N LYS A 5 21.02 3.02 1.33
CA LYS A 5 20.14 3.16 2.50
C LYS A 5 19.17 1.99 2.59
N LYS A 6 19.26 1.27 3.71
CA LYS A 6 18.32 0.19 4.07
C LYS A 6 17.15 0.80 4.82
N LEU A 7 15.99 0.16 4.74
CA LEU A 7 14.86 0.47 5.62
C LEU A 7 15.30 0.43 7.09
N THR A 8 14.87 1.43 7.83
CA THR A 8 15.13 1.63 9.25
C THR A 8 13.90 1.27 10.07
N LYS A 9 14.07 1.18 11.40
CA LYS A 9 12.93 1.02 12.32
C LYS A 9 11.94 2.18 12.22
N LYS A 10 12.40 3.39 11.88
CA LYS A 10 11.51 4.56 11.72
C LYS A 10 10.60 4.40 10.51
N ASP A 11 11.13 3.88 9.41
CA ASP A 11 10.34 3.65 8.18
C ASP A 11 9.24 2.62 8.42
N TYR A 12 9.54 1.53 9.14
CA TYR A 12 8.52 0.57 9.54
C TYR A 12 7.50 1.16 10.52
N LYS A 13 7.94 2.02 11.45
CA LYS A 13 7.04 2.70 12.39
C LYS A 13 6.05 3.60 11.63
N PHE A 14 6.49 4.30 10.60
CA PHE A 14 5.61 5.14 9.79
C PHE A 14 4.50 4.33 9.12
N LEU A 15 4.77 3.13 8.60
CA LEU A 15 3.73 2.27 8.02
C LEU A 15 2.68 1.82 9.06
N ILE A 16 3.09 1.62 10.31
CA ILE A 16 2.17 1.31 11.42
C ILE A 16 1.30 2.53 11.71
N GLU A 17 1.91 3.71 11.86
CA GLU A 17 1.20 4.98 12.10
C GLU A 17 0.23 5.31 10.96
N LEU A 18 0.60 5.01 9.71
CA LEU A 18 -0.27 5.19 8.56
C LEU A 18 -1.48 4.24 8.59
N GLU A 19 -1.29 2.97 8.93
CA GLU A 19 -2.41 2.03 9.10
C GLU A 19 -3.38 2.50 10.20
N GLU A 20 -2.86 2.92 11.35
CA GLU A 20 -3.66 3.47 12.47
C GLU A 20 -4.43 4.71 12.04
N LEU A 21 -3.78 5.66 11.34
CA LEU A 21 -4.40 6.87 10.82
C LEU A 21 -5.54 6.55 9.84
N LEU A 22 -5.39 5.53 8.99
CA LEU A 22 -6.44 5.13 8.05
C LEU A 22 -7.67 4.59 8.77
N TYR A 23 -7.50 3.81 9.84
CA TYR A 23 -8.61 3.35 10.69
C TYR A 23 -9.26 4.51 11.44
N GLU A 24 -8.48 5.38 12.07
CA GLU A 24 -8.96 6.57 12.78
C GLU A 24 -9.83 7.43 11.85
N ARG A 25 -9.34 7.74 10.65
CA ARG A 25 -10.06 8.56 9.67
C ARG A 25 -11.32 7.89 9.13
N LYS A 26 -11.39 6.56 9.11
CA LYS A 26 -12.62 5.82 8.75
C LYS A 26 -13.72 6.05 9.79
N VAL A 27 -13.34 6.16 11.07
CA VAL A 27 -14.28 6.40 12.18
C VAL A 27 -14.63 7.89 12.30
N GLU A 28 -13.62 8.77 12.31
CA GLU A 28 -13.83 10.20 12.57
C GLU A 28 -14.39 10.97 11.37
N MET A 29 -14.12 10.50 10.16
CA MET A 29 -14.56 11.12 8.90
C MET A 29 -14.29 12.64 8.83
N PRO A 30 -13.04 13.10 9.08
CA PRO A 30 -12.72 14.53 9.14
C PRO A 30 -13.06 15.24 7.82
N LYS A 31 -13.64 16.44 7.92
CA LYS A 31 -14.03 17.24 6.75
C LYS A 31 -12.79 17.65 5.93
N GLY A 32 -12.92 17.60 4.60
CA GLY A 32 -11.86 18.00 3.67
C GLY A 32 -10.72 16.99 3.46
N SER A 33 -10.70 15.89 4.21
CA SER A 33 -9.67 14.84 4.05
C SER A 33 -9.91 13.98 2.81
N TYR A 34 -8.84 13.68 2.07
CA TYR A 34 -8.87 12.78 0.91
C TYR A 34 -9.41 11.40 1.28
N THR A 35 -8.91 10.80 2.37
CA THR A 35 -9.39 9.49 2.86
C THR A 35 -10.89 9.49 3.18
N THR A 36 -11.43 10.56 3.77
CA THR A 36 -12.86 10.71 4.00
C THR A 36 -13.64 10.70 2.69
N SER A 37 -13.15 11.39 1.66
CA SER A 37 -13.75 11.38 0.31
C SER A 37 -13.75 9.97 -0.28
N MET A 38 -12.65 9.23 -0.13
CA MET A 38 -12.54 7.85 -0.61
C MET A 38 -13.48 6.90 0.13
N TYR A 39 -13.51 6.93 1.46
CA TYR A 39 -14.44 6.12 2.25
C TYR A 39 -15.90 6.43 1.92
N LYS A 40 -16.26 7.70 1.71
CA LYS A 40 -17.61 8.08 1.26
C LYS A 40 -17.97 7.56 -0.13
N LYS A 41 -16.99 7.45 -1.03
CA LYS A 41 -17.18 6.87 -2.37
C LYS A 41 -17.21 5.33 -2.33
N GLY A 42 -16.76 4.72 -1.24
CA GLY A 42 -16.87 3.29 -0.97
C GLY A 42 -15.84 2.43 -1.70
N LEU A 43 -15.99 1.13 -1.49
CA LEU A 43 -15.04 0.09 -1.91
C LEU A 43 -14.69 0.12 -3.40
N ASP A 44 -15.67 0.31 -4.28
CA ASP A 44 -15.45 0.28 -5.73
C ASP A 44 -14.48 1.37 -6.18
N LYS A 45 -14.62 2.60 -5.63
CA LYS A 45 -13.71 3.69 -5.98
C LYS A 45 -12.31 3.47 -5.42
N ILE A 46 -12.21 2.93 -4.22
CA ILE A 46 -10.91 2.59 -3.60
C ILE A 46 -10.21 1.51 -4.42
N ALA A 47 -10.91 0.45 -4.81
CA ALA A 47 -10.38 -0.62 -5.65
C ALA A 47 -9.97 -0.12 -7.04
N GLN A 48 -10.75 0.80 -7.64
CA GLN A 48 -10.38 1.44 -8.89
C GLN A 48 -9.02 2.14 -8.78
N LYS A 49 -8.79 2.94 -7.73
CA LYS A 49 -7.50 3.62 -7.52
C LYS A 49 -6.35 2.62 -7.39
N VAL A 50 -6.51 1.52 -6.66
CA VAL A 50 -5.46 0.48 -6.60
C VAL A 50 -5.09 -0.04 -7.99
N GLY A 51 -6.08 -0.24 -8.88
CA GLY A 51 -5.82 -0.66 -10.26
C GLY A 51 -5.14 0.42 -11.12
N GLU A 52 -5.54 1.68 -10.94
CA GLU A 52 -4.96 2.86 -11.60
C GLU A 52 -3.47 2.99 -11.26
N GLU A 53 -3.13 3.07 -9.97
CA GLU A 53 -1.75 3.22 -9.49
C GLU A 53 -0.87 2.04 -9.89
N ALA A 54 -1.44 0.83 -10.00
CA ALA A 54 -0.71 -0.35 -10.44
C ALA A 54 -0.29 -0.25 -11.91
N VAL A 55 -1.15 0.29 -12.77
CA VAL A 55 -0.83 0.54 -14.18
C VAL A 55 0.16 1.70 -14.30
N GLU A 56 -0.05 2.77 -13.56
CA GLU A 56 0.84 3.95 -13.55
C GLU A 56 2.25 3.56 -13.07
N THR A 57 2.37 2.77 -12.00
CA THR A 57 3.65 2.22 -11.54
C THR A 57 4.38 1.44 -12.64
N VAL A 58 3.66 0.62 -13.41
CA VAL A 58 4.26 -0.14 -14.52
C VAL A 58 4.73 0.79 -15.63
N ILE A 59 3.93 1.80 -15.99
CA ILE A 59 4.28 2.78 -17.03
C ILE A 59 5.50 3.60 -16.59
N ALA A 60 5.46 4.15 -15.39
CA ALA A 60 6.53 4.96 -14.81
C ALA A 60 7.87 4.21 -14.79
N SER A 61 7.84 2.95 -14.35
CA SER A 61 9.03 2.07 -14.30
C SER A 61 9.69 1.81 -15.65
N LYS A 62 8.93 1.95 -16.75
CA LYS A 62 9.43 1.72 -18.11
C LYS A 62 9.81 3.00 -18.83
N ASN A 63 9.10 4.09 -18.57
CA ASN A 63 9.09 5.25 -19.45
C ASN A 63 9.48 6.56 -18.77
N GLU A 64 9.37 6.67 -17.44
CA GLU A 64 9.38 7.97 -16.73
C GLU A 64 10.51 8.08 -15.68
N GLY A 65 11.09 6.92 -15.30
CA GLY A 65 12.30 6.85 -14.50
C GLY A 65 12.05 6.71 -12.99
N ASP A 66 13.14 6.68 -12.23
CA ASP A 66 13.11 6.29 -10.82
C ASP A 66 12.25 7.20 -9.94
N SER A 67 12.26 8.52 -10.19
CA SER A 67 11.47 9.47 -9.38
C SER A 67 9.98 9.21 -9.49
N GLU A 68 9.49 9.04 -10.72
CA GLU A 68 8.08 8.79 -10.97
C GLU A 68 7.68 7.40 -10.48
N THR A 69 8.55 6.40 -10.70
CA THR A 69 8.32 5.04 -10.20
C THR A 69 8.16 5.02 -8.67
N ILE A 70 8.94 5.85 -7.96
CA ILE A 70 8.83 5.98 -6.50
C ILE A 70 7.50 6.63 -6.10
N ALA A 71 7.06 7.65 -6.84
CA ALA A 71 5.78 8.34 -6.58
C ALA A 71 4.60 7.37 -6.76
N GLU A 72 4.52 6.71 -7.91
CA GLU A 72 3.44 5.78 -8.24
C GLU A 72 3.43 4.54 -7.33
N ALA A 73 4.62 4.02 -6.97
CA ALA A 73 4.71 2.93 -6.01
C ALA A 73 4.26 3.35 -4.59
N ALA A 74 4.47 4.61 -4.21
CA ALA A 74 3.98 5.15 -2.94
C ALA A 74 2.45 5.27 -2.94
N ASP A 75 1.86 5.77 -4.04
CA ASP A 75 0.41 5.89 -4.18
C ASP A 75 -0.27 4.52 -4.25
N LEU A 76 0.32 3.56 -4.96
CA LEU A 76 -0.12 2.17 -4.96
C LEU A 76 -0.14 1.58 -3.54
N LEU A 77 0.94 1.76 -2.77
CA LEU A 77 1.02 1.23 -1.41
C LEU A 77 -0.02 1.91 -0.49
N PHE A 78 -0.17 3.22 -0.60
CA PHE A 78 -1.18 3.98 0.15
C PHE A 78 -2.59 3.48 -0.16
N HIS A 79 -2.93 3.34 -1.45
CA HIS A 79 -4.25 2.90 -1.88
C HIS A 79 -4.53 1.43 -1.53
N LEU A 80 -3.50 0.58 -1.54
CA LEU A 80 -3.62 -0.79 -1.04
C LEU A 80 -3.89 -0.81 0.47
N MET A 81 -3.20 0.01 1.27
CA MET A 81 -3.46 0.12 2.71
C MET A 81 -4.87 0.65 2.99
N LEU A 82 -5.34 1.64 2.22
CA LEU A 82 -6.69 2.18 2.31
C LEU A 82 -7.75 1.12 1.98
N LEU A 83 -7.53 0.32 0.93
CA LEU A 83 -8.40 -0.80 0.56
C LEU A 83 -8.49 -1.84 1.69
N LEU A 84 -7.37 -2.17 2.31
CA LEU A 84 -7.31 -3.11 3.42
C LEU A 84 -8.06 -2.57 4.65
N ALA A 85 -7.90 -1.29 4.97
CA ALA A 85 -8.62 -0.62 6.06
C ALA A 85 -10.14 -0.57 5.81
N GLU A 86 -10.57 -0.28 4.58
CA GLU A 86 -11.98 -0.32 4.19
C GLU A 86 -12.59 -1.71 4.40
N LYS A 87 -11.83 -2.76 4.06
CA LYS A 87 -12.23 -4.16 4.23
C LYS A 87 -11.98 -4.72 5.64
N GLU A 88 -11.46 -3.92 6.57
CA GLU A 88 -11.11 -4.34 7.94
C GLU A 88 -10.12 -5.52 7.98
N ILE A 89 -9.19 -5.53 7.03
CA ILE A 89 -8.13 -6.52 6.93
C ILE A 89 -6.83 -5.89 7.44
N PRO A 90 -6.30 -6.31 8.61
CA PRO A 90 -5.06 -5.75 9.12
C PRO A 90 -3.87 -6.13 8.23
N MET A 91 -2.97 -5.18 7.98
CA MET A 91 -1.74 -5.35 7.21
C MET A 91 -0.88 -6.50 7.77
N HIS A 92 -0.95 -6.76 9.07
CA HIS A 92 -0.34 -7.92 9.71
C HIS A 92 -0.68 -9.24 9.00
N LYS A 93 -1.92 -9.45 8.53
CA LYS A 93 -2.32 -10.67 7.81
C LYS A 93 -1.59 -10.80 6.47
N VAL A 94 -1.45 -9.69 5.73
CA VAL A 94 -0.70 -9.64 4.46
C VAL A 94 0.78 -9.95 4.72
N VAL A 95 1.40 -9.27 5.68
CA VAL A 95 2.80 -9.49 6.07
C VAL A 95 3.03 -10.92 6.55
N LYS A 96 2.11 -11.51 7.32
CA LYS A 96 2.18 -12.91 7.77
C LYS A 96 2.17 -13.87 6.59
N LEU A 97 1.32 -13.63 5.58
CA LEU A 97 1.29 -14.42 4.36
C LEU A 97 2.58 -14.28 3.56
N LEU A 98 3.10 -13.06 3.41
CA LEU A 98 4.39 -12.81 2.76
C LEU A 98 5.55 -13.52 3.47
N ARG A 99 5.61 -13.45 4.81
CA ARG A 99 6.59 -14.17 5.63
C ARG A 99 6.49 -15.68 5.43
N LYS A 100 5.28 -16.23 5.39
CA LYS A 100 5.04 -17.67 5.12
C LYS A 100 5.54 -18.08 3.73
N ARG A 101 5.29 -17.24 2.70
CA ARG A 101 5.71 -17.48 1.32
C ARG A 101 7.23 -17.41 1.12
N HIS A 102 7.94 -16.65 1.95
CA HIS A 102 9.37 -16.38 1.80
C HIS A 102 10.23 -16.91 2.96
N SER A 103 9.66 -17.76 3.83
CA SER A 103 10.46 -18.51 4.79
C SER A 103 11.36 -19.49 4.03
N ARG A 104 12.68 -19.38 4.18
CA ARG A 104 13.67 -20.24 3.54
C ARG A 104 13.25 -21.71 3.68
N GLY A 105 13.03 -22.40 2.56
CA GLY A 105 12.63 -23.82 2.52
C GLY A 105 11.23 -24.11 1.95
N ASN A 106 10.39 -23.11 1.68
CA ASN A 106 9.05 -23.31 1.10
C ASN A 106 8.79 -22.44 -0.14
N HIS A 107 9.68 -22.48 -1.14
CA HIS A 107 9.34 -22.01 -2.48
C HIS A 107 8.39 -23.02 -3.14
N LYS A 108 7.16 -23.14 -2.64
CA LYS A 108 6.07 -23.55 -3.53
C LYS A 108 5.88 -22.39 -4.50
N HIS A 109 6.03 -22.68 -5.80
CA HIS A 109 5.86 -21.71 -6.88
C HIS A 109 4.63 -20.83 -6.60
N ILE A 110 4.86 -19.53 -6.47
CA ILE A 110 3.78 -18.55 -6.46
C ILE A 110 3.43 -18.34 -7.92
N GLY A 111 2.48 -19.13 -8.41
CA GLY A 111 2.07 -19.09 -9.81
C GLY A 111 1.38 -20.36 -10.29
N GLU A 112 0.41 -20.88 -9.53
CA GLU A 112 -0.78 -21.62 -10.03
C GLU A 112 -1.96 -21.29 -9.09
#